data_AF-A0A3N1AXY8-F1
#
_entry.id   AF-A0A3N1AXY8-F1
#
_cell.length_a   1.000
_cell.length_b   1.000
_cell.length_c   1.000
_cell.angle_alpha   90.00
_cell.angle_beta   90.00
_cell.angle_gamma   90.00
#
_symmetry.space_group_name_H-M   'P 1'
#
loop_
_entity.id
_entity.type
_entity.pdbx_description
1 polymer ?
#
loop_
_entity_poly.entity_id
_entity_poly.type
_entity_poly.pdbx_seq_one_letter_code
_entity_poly.pdbx_strand_id
1 'polypeptide(L)'
;MWSLFRRSARLPADQRPPLDRDERLLAWSGTATGALVVTNRGLWLPGRDTRLGWHQVHKAVWSGETLVVTPAETVSEHDGYTVVADGPAISIDLSDPGDLPDQVRTRVTRSVGYSVHHQLDGGGARVVGRRVSGIDGLSWTVRYDAGVDTDAAWLPDRTAELVAAARASVEQQP
;
A
#
# COMPACT_ATOMS: atom_id res chain seq x y z
N MET A 1 10.29 22.01 -24.40
CA MET A 1 10.75 20.86 -25.20
C MET A 1 9.80 19.70 -24.89
N TRP A 2 8.87 19.42 -25.80
CA TRP A 2 7.80 18.44 -25.60
C TRP A 2 8.36 17.02 -25.54
N SER A 3 8.19 16.33 -24.41
CA SER A 3 8.49 14.90 -24.32
C SER A 3 7.33 14.12 -24.91
N LEU A 4 7.62 13.38 -25.97
CA LEU A 4 6.75 12.45 -26.65
C LEU A 4 6.23 11.42 -25.65
N PHE A 5 4.91 11.33 -25.53
CA PHE A 5 4.24 10.16 -24.96
C PHE A 5 4.69 8.92 -25.74
N ARG A 6 5.74 8.22 -25.26
CA ARG A 6 5.92 6.82 -25.63
C ARG A 6 4.67 6.13 -25.10
N ARG A 7 3.77 5.75 -26.02
CA ARG A 7 2.78 4.73 -25.70
C ARG A 7 3.59 3.56 -25.19
N SER A 8 3.48 3.28 -23.89
CA SER A 8 3.91 2.00 -23.33
C SER A 8 3.38 0.92 -24.28
N ALA A 9 4.23 -0.04 -24.64
CA ALA A 9 3.86 -1.14 -25.53
C ALA A 9 2.52 -1.74 -25.03
N ARG A 10 1.72 -2.32 -25.93
CA ARG A 10 0.48 -2.98 -25.46
C ARG A 10 0.89 -4.15 -24.55
N LEU A 11 0.30 -4.23 -23.36
CA LEU A 11 0.48 -5.38 -22.47
C LEU A 11 0.11 -6.66 -23.23
N PRO A 12 1.00 -7.67 -23.28
CA PRO A 12 0.69 -8.96 -23.89
C PRO A 12 -0.57 -9.58 -23.26
N ALA A 13 -1.43 -10.18 -24.09
CA ALA A 13 -2.74 -10.66 -23.64
C ALA A 13 -2.65 -11.77 -22.58
N ASP A 14 -1.62 -12.61 -22.68
CA ASP A 14 -1.27 -13.68 -21.74
C ASP A 14 -0.74 -13.15 -20.39
N GLN A 15 -0.26 -11.91 -20.35
CA GLN A 15 0.23 -11.24 -19.13
C GLN A 15 -0.81 -10.31 -18.52
N ARG A 16 -2.01 -10.26 -19.09
CA ARG A 16 -3.09 -9.41 -18.59
C ARG A 16 -3.75 -10.07 -17.38
N PRO A 17 -3.67 -9.47 -16.18
CA PRO A 17 -4.35 -10.00 -15.01
C PRO A 17 -5.89 -9.93 -15.16
N PRO A 18 -6.63 -10.73 -14.40
CA PRO A 18 -8.09 -10.71 -14.41
C PRO A 18 -8.61 -9.43 -13.73
N LEU A 19 -8.69 -8.35 -14.51
CA LEU A 19 -9.16 -7.04 -14.01
C LEU A 19 -10.66 -7.08 -13.66
N ASP A 20 -11.01 -6.52 -12.52
CA ASP A 20 -12.42 -6.27 -12.17
C ASP A 20 -13.09 -5.32 -13.18
N ARG A 21 -14.42 -5.32 -13.26
CA ARG A 21 -15.19 -4.49 -14.22
C ARG A 21 -14.79 -3.01 -14.23
N ASP A 22 -14.52 -2.44 -13.04
CA ASP A 22 -14.16 -1.04 -12.86
C ASP A 22 -12.66 -0.83 -12.57
N GLU A 23 -11.85 -1.86 -12.83
CA GLU A 23 -10.39 -1.80 -12.73
C GLU A 23 -9.78 -1.43 -14.10
N ARG A 24 -9.03 -0.33 -14.09
CA ARG A 24 -8.36 0.23 -15.26
C ARG A 24 -6.86 0.05 -15.12
N LEU A 25 -6.25 -0.56 -16.13
CA LEU A 25 -4.80 -0.56 -16.32
C LEU A 25 -4.32 0.86 -16.59
N LEU A 26 -3.21 1.23 -15.96
CA LEU A 26 -2.65 2.58 -16.06
C LEU A 26 -1.24 2.56 -16.62
N ALA A 27 -0.42 1.64 -16.12
CA ALA A 27 0.95 1.41 -16.54
C ALA A 27 1.28 -0.07 -16.35
N TRP A 28 2.30 -0.54 -17.06
CA TRP A 28 2.87 -1.86 -16.86
C TRP A 28 4.33 -1.85 -17.30
N SER A 29 5.10 -2.82 -16.81
CA SER A 29 6.46 -3.06 -17.26
C SER A 29 6.76 -4.56 -17.25
N GLY A 30 7.56 -4.99 -18.20
CA GLY A 30 8.09 -6.36 -18.24
C GLY A 30 9.10 -6.58 -17.12
N THR A 31 9.15 -7.83 -16.66
CA THR A 31 10.04 -8.34 -15.61
C THR A 31 10.57 -9.71 -16.07
N ALA A 32 11.57 -10.26 -15.38
CA ALA A 32 12.09 -11.58 -15.70
C ALA A 32 11.05 -12.71 -15.61
N THR A 33 9.98 -12.53 -14.82
CA THR A 33 8.99 -13.57 -14.50
C THR A 33 7.57 -13.23 -15.00
N GLY A 34 7.41 -12.18 -15.80
CA GLY A 34 6.10 -11.74 -16.33
C GLY A 34 6.00 -10.22 -16.41
N ALA A 35 4.83 -9.65 -16.10
CA ALA A 35 4.62 -8.21 -16.04
C ALA A 35 4.23 -7.75 -14.63
N LEU A 36 4.72 -6.58 -14.26
CA LEU A 36 4.16 -5.78 -13.17
C LEU A 36 3.09 -4.86 -13.76
N VAL A 37 1.85 -4.96 -13.28
CA VAL A 37 0.73 -4.14 -13.79
C VAL A 37 0.19 -3.22 -12.69
N VAL A 38 0.10 -1.94 -13.00
CA VAL A 38 -0.42 -0.89 -12.13
C VAL A 38 -1.84 -0.52 -12.56
N THR A 39 -2.77 -0.56 -11.61
CA THR A 39 -4.19 -0.24 -11.85
C THR A 39 -4.71 0.83 -10.90
N ASN A 40 -5.91 1.34 -11.16
CA ASN A 40 -6.59 2.23 -10.21
C ASN A 40 -6.93 1.54 -8.88
N ARG A 41 -6.88 0.20 -8.81
CA ARG A 41 -7.21 -0.58 -7.61
C ARG A 41 -5.98 -1.08 -6.84
N GLY A 42 -4.88 -1.39 -7.54
CA GLY A 42 -3.69 -1.91 -6.89
C GLY A 42 -2.57 -2.27 -7.86
N LEU A 43 -1.71 -3.18 -7.38
CA LEU A 43 -0.63 -3.81 -8.09
C LEU A 43 -0.94 -5.27 -8.37
N TRP A 44 -0.72 -5.70 -9.60
CA TRP A 44 -0.62 -7.12 -9.93
C TRP A 44 0.86 -7.45 -10.07
N LEU A 45 1.37 -8.19 -9.08
CA LEU A 45 2.77 -8.60 -9.03
C LEU A 45 3.00 -9.80 -9.96
N PRO A 46 4.18 -9.91 -10.59
CA PRO A 46 4.47 -11.03 -11.48
C PRO A 46 4.37 -12.36 -10.72
N GLY A 47 3.70 -13.34 -11.32
CA GLY A 47 3.50 -14.67 -10.73
C GLY A 47 2.48 -14.74 -9.59
N ARG A 48 1.76 -13.66 -9.27
CA ARG A 48 0.65 -13.68 -8.30
C ARG A 48 -0.70 -13.61 -8.99
N ASP A 49 -1.65 -14.36 -8.46
CA ASP A 49 -3.05 -14.44 -8.88
C ASP A 49 -3.96 -13.46 -8.11
N THR A 50 -3.43 -12.81 -7.06
CA THR A 50 -4.15 -11.81 -6.27
C THR A 50 -3.54 -10.42 -6.43
N ARG A 51 -4.40 -9.41 -6.57
CA ARG A 51 -4.03 -7.99 -6.55
C ARG A 51 -3.63 -7.54 -5.14
N LEU A 52 -2.51 -6.84 -5.03
CA LEU A 52 -2.14 -6.08 -3.86
C LEU A 52 -2.78 -4.68 -3.93
N GLY A 53 -3.79 -4.43 -3.10
CA GLY A 53 -4.49 -3.14 -3.05
C GLY A 53 -3.57 -2.01 -2.56
N TRP A 54 -3.82 -0.77 -2.99
CA TRP A 54 -2.99 0.38 -2.58
C TRP A 54 -2.92 0.60 -1.07
N HIS A 55 -4.01 0.29 -0.36
CA HIS A 55 -4.08 0.36 1.10
C HIS A 55 -3.20 -0.69 1.80
N GLN A 56 -2.82 -1.75 1.09
CA GLN A 56 -1.96 -2.83 1.59
C GLN A 56 -0.48 -2.60 1.25
N VAL A 57 -0.12 -1.49 0.61
CA VAL A 57 1.29 -1.15 0.32
C VAL A 57 1.82 -0.20 1.39
N HIS A 58 2.62 -0.72 2.31
CA HIS A 58 3.28 0.09 3.34
C HIS A 58 4.29 1.04 2.72
N LYS A 59 5.14 0.52 1.83
CA LYS A 59 6.23 1.26 1.22
C LYS A 59 6.45 0.79 -0.21
N ALA A 60 6.81 1.72 -1.08
CA ALA A 60 7.36 1.42 -2.39
C ALA A 60 8.58 2.32 -2.63
N VAL A 61 9.68 1.74 -3.07
CA VAL A 61 10.94 2.44 -3.35
C VAL A 61 11.40 2.08 -4.75
N TRP A 62 11.78 3.10 -5.53
CA TRP A 62 12.34 2.93 -6.85
C TRP A 62 13.81 3.35 -6.83
N SER A 63 14.70 2.48 -7.32
CA SER A 63 16.15 2.75 -7.38
C SER A 63 16.64 3.27 -8.73
N GLY A 64 15.80 3.27 -9.77
CA GLY A 64 16.19 3.54 -11.16
C GLY A 64 16.10 2.31 -12.06
N GLU A 65 16.13 1.11 -11.48
CA GLU A 65 16.00 -0.18 -12.18
C GLU A 65 15.09 -1.16 -11.44
N THR A 66 15.13 -1.13 -10.11
CA THR A 66 14.37 -2.04 -9.24
C THR A 66 13.29 -1.30 -8.47
N LEU A 67 12.06 -1.83 -8.53
CA LEU A 67 10.98 -1.44 -7.65
C LEU A 67 10.92 -2.41 -6.47
N VAL A 68 11.08 -1.87 -5.26
CA VAL A 68 10.93 -2.62 -4.01
C VAL A 68 9.60 -2.25 -3.38
N VAL A 69 8.71 -3.23 -3.23
CA VAL A 69 7.39 -3.07 -2.61
C VAL A 69 7.37 -3.82 -1.28
N THR A 70 7.02 -3.11 -0.20
CA THR A 70 6.80 -3.70 1.13
C THR A 70 5.29 -3.77 1.36
N PRO A 71 4.69 -4.97 1.37
CA PRO A 71 3.28 -5.14 1.70
C PRO A 71 3.04 -4.97 3.21
N ALA A 72 1.80 -4.66 3.56
CA ALA A 72 1.27 -4.81 4.90
C ALA A 72 0.92 -6.28 5.12
N GLU A 73 1.35 -6.86 6.24
CA GLU A 73 0.89 -8.16 6.69
C GLU A 73 0.06 -8.02 7.96
N THR A 74 -1.09 -8.69 7.99
CA THR A 74 -1.99 -8.69 9.13
C THR A 74 -1.39 -9.49 10.27
N VAL A 75 -1.25 -8.85 11.44
CA VAL A 75 -0.80 -9.50 12.69
C VAL A 75 -2.01 -9.88 13.53
N SER A 76 -2.96 -8.97 13.71
CA SER A 76 -4.23 -9.24 14.39
C SER A 76 -5.34 -8.31 13.90
N GLU A 77 -6.58 -8.78 13.98
CA GLU A 77 -7.78 -8.02 13.62
C GLU A 77 -8.53 -7.63 14.88
N HIS A 78 -9.00 -6.38 14.93
CA HIS A 78 -9.77 -5.80 16.02
C HIS A 78 -10.99 -5.10 15.45
N ASP A 79 -11.98 -4.81 16.30
CA ASP A 79 -13.13 -4.05 15.84
C ASP A 79 -12.72 -2.64 15.39
N GLY A 80 -12.86 -2.39 14.09
CA GLY A 80 -12.54 -1.12 13.46
C GLY A 80 -11.06 -0.89 13.09
N TYR A 81 -10.12 -1.78 13.41
CA TYR A 81 -8.74 -1.64 12.91
C TYR A 81 -7.99 -2.96 12.83
N THR A 82 -6.91 -2.96 12.06
CA THR A 82 -6.01 -4.11 11.94
C THR A 82 -4.62 -3.73 12.44
N VAL A 83 -4.03 -4.56 13.29
CA VAL A 83 -2.60 -4.45 13.60
C VAL A 83 -1.83 -5.12 12.46
N VAL A 84 -0.88 -4.39 11.90
CA VAL A 84 -0.10 -4.82 10.74
C VAL A 84 1.40 -4.68 11.00
N ALA A 85 2.18 -5.50 10.30
CA ALA A 85 3.64 -5.40 10.23
C ALA A 85 4.09 -5.19 8.77
N ASP A 86 5.34 -4.81 8.60
CA ASP A 86 5.97 -4.80 7.28
C ASP A 86 6.20 -6.27 6.86
N GLY A 87 5.53 -6.71 5.80
CA GLY A 87 5.78 -8.00 5.20
C GLY A 87 7.11 -8.04 4.43
N PRO A 88 7.53 -9.20 3.92
CA PRO A 88 8.77 -9.35 3.16
C PRO A 88 8.80 -8.40 1.96
N ALA A 89 9.91 -7.67 1.82
CA ALA A 89 10.11 -6.76 0.70
C ALA A 89 10.21 -7.56 -0.62
N ILE A 90 9.45 -7.12 -1.62
CA ILE A 90 9.37 -7.73 -2.95
C ILE A 90 10.14 -6.86 -3.92
N SER A 91 11.30 -7.33 -4.37
CA SER A 91 12.15 -6.65 -5.35
C SER A 91 11.80 -7.08 -6.77
N ILE A 92 11.59 -6.11 -7.66
CA ILE A 92 11.13 -6.34 -9.04
C ILE A 92 11.95 -5.47 -9.99
N ASP A 93 12.77 -6.10 -10.82
CA ASP A 93 13.53 -5.41 -11.86
C ASP A 93 12.63 -5.13 -13.07
N LEU A 94 12.64 -3.89 -13.56
CA LEU A 94 11.75 -3.41 -14.61
C LEU A 94 12.53 -3.13 -15.90
N SER A 95 12.16 -3.80 -17.01
CA SER A 95 12.90 -3.67 -18.27
C SER A 95 12.61 -2.37 -19.05
N ASP A 96 11.38 -1.86 -18.97
CA ASP A 96 10.97 -0.58 -19.56
C ASP A 96 9.97 0.08 -18.61
N PRO A 97 10.46 0.76 -17.55
CA PRO A 97 9.60 1.20 -16.46
C PRO A 97 8.64 2.32 -16.86
N GLY A 98 8.92 3.09 -17.92
CA GLY A 98 8.05 4.19 -18.35
C GLY A 98 7.63 5.11 -17.19
N ASP A 99 6.33 5.36 -17.05
CA ASP A 99 5.74 6.12 -15.93
C ASP A 99 5.35 5.24 -14.74
N LEU A 100 5.63 3.93 -14.77
CA LEU A 100 5.20 2.97 -13.75
C LEU A 100 5.64 3.40 -12.34
N PRO A 101 6.92 3.75 -12.06
CA PRO A 101 7.34 4.15 -10.73
C PRO A 101 6.57 5.37 -10.19
N ASP A 102 6.28 6.35 -11.05
CA ASP A 102 5.51 7.54 -10.70
C ASP A 102 4.04 7.21 -10.43
N GLN A 103 3.44 6.30 -11.21
CA GLN A 103 2.06 5.83 -10.97
C GLN A 103 1.95 5.08 -9.63
N VAL A 104 2.95 4.27 -9.28
CA VAL A 104 3.04 3.58 -7.98
C VAL A 104 3.17 4.58 -6.85
N ARG A 105 4.18 5.46 -6.90
CA ARG A 105 4.40 6.48 -5.86
C ARG A 105 3.16 7.33 -5.65
N THR A 106 2.55 7.81 -6.72
CA THR A 106 1.35 8.65 -6.66
C THR A 106 0.20 7.94 -5.94
N ARG A 107 -0.03 6.65 -6.21
CA ARG A 107 -1.14 5.90 -5.60
C ARG A 107 -0.87 5.47 -4.18
N VAL A 108 0.34 5.03 -3.87
CA VAL A 108 0.75 4.75 -2.49
C VAL A 108 0.56 5.99 -1.65
N THR A 109 1.03 7.16 -2.10
CA THR A 109 0.86 8.43 -1.39
C THR A 109 -0.62 8.82 -1.27
N ARG A 110 -1.40 8.77 -2.36
CA ARG A 110 -2.84 9.14 -2.33
C ARG A 110 -3.70 8.21 -1.49
N SER A 111 -3.26 6.95 -1.31
CA SER A 111 -3.96 6.02 -0.42
C SER A 111 -3.92 6.50 1.03
N VAL A 112 -2.92 7.27 1.46
CA VAL A 112 -2.84 7.76 2.84
C VAL A 112 -3.83 8.91 3.04
N GLY A 113 -4.84 8.68 3.88
CA GLY A 113 -5.77 9.69 4.34
C GLY A 113 -5.39 10.27 5.71
N TYR A 114 -4.74 9.47 6.54
CA TYR A 114 -4.28 9.84 7.87
C TYR A 114 -3.02 9.06 8.24
N SER A 115 -2.08 9.68 8.95
CA SER A 115 -0.93 8.99 9.53
C SER A 115 -0.36 9.81 10.69
N VAL A 116 -0.44 9.27 11.91
CA VAL A 116 0.19 9.86 13.10
C VAL A 116 0.98 8.78 13.83
N HIS A 117 2.13 9.18 14.36
CA HIS A 117 2.95 8.34 15.23
C HIS A 117 2.77 8.79 16.67
N HIS A 118 2.56 7.82 17.56
CA HIS A 118 2.37 8.02 18.98
C HIS A 118 3.48 7.31 19.73
N GLN A 119 4.05 7.99 20.72
CA GLN A 119 4.99 7.37 21.64
C GLN A 119 4.24 6.39 22.56
N LEU A 120 4.86 5.25 22.79
CA LEU A 120 4.43 4.16 23.66
C LEU A 120 5.60 3.74 24.55
N ASP A 121 5.33 2.96 25.60
CA ASP A 121 6.43 2.36 26.36
C ASP A 121 7.23 1.39 25.47
N GLY A 122 8.55 1.48 25.50
CA GLY A 122 9.47 0.71 24.65
C GLY A 122 9.54 1.13 23.17
N GLY A 123 8.71 2.06 22.68
CA GLY A 123 8.75 2.48 21.28
C GLY A 123 7.59 3.38 20.85
N GLY A 124 6.89 3.01 19.79
CA GLY A 124 5.76 3.79 19.30
C GLY A 124 4.78 2.97 18.48
N ALA A 125 3.62 3.57 18.23
CA ALA A 125 2.60 3.06 17.34
C ALA A 125 2.31 4.09 16.25
N ARG A 126 2.34 3.66 15.00
CA ARG A 126 1.84 4.46 13.88
C ARG A 126 0.41 4.05 13.55
N VAL A 127 -0.52 4.97 13.79
CA VAL A 127 -1.92 4.84 13.37
C VAL A 127 -2.04 5.42 11.96
N VAL A 128 -2.55 4.63 11.02
CA VAL A 128 -2.69 5.02 9.62
C VAL A 128 -4.11 4.75 9.15
N GLY A 129 -4.74 5.75 8.54
CA GLY A 129 -5.99 5.60 7.82
C GLY A 129 -5.72 5.64 6.31
N ARG A 130 -6.05 4.57 5.59
CA ARG A 130 -5.86 4.48 4.13
C ARG A 130 -7.17 4.34 3.38
N ARG A 131 -7.30 5.09 2.29
CA ARG A 131 -8.38 4.98 1.31
C ARG A 131 -8.27 3.65 0.59
N VAL A 132 -9.36 2.90 0.58
CA VAL A 132 -9.47 1.68 -0.21
C VAL A 132 -10.15 2.03 -1.52
N SER A 133 -9.51 1.77 -2.66
CA SER A 133 -10.08 2.09 -3.96
C SER A 133 -11.45 1.42 -4.12
N GLY A 134 -12.53 2.20 -4.17
CA GLY A 134 -13.90 1.73 -4.36
C GLY A 134 -14.74 1.58 -3.11
N ILE A 135 -14.17 1.88 -1.95
CA ILE A 135 -14.87 1.88 -0.68
C ILE A 135 -14.74 3.29 -0.12
N ASP A 136 -15.86 3.84 0.31
CA ASP A 136 -15.86 5.15 0.97
C ASP A 136 -15.30 5.01 2.39
N GLY A 137 -14.60 6.06 2.84
CA GLY A 137 -13.95 6.10 4.14
C GLY A 137 -12.51 5.57 4.15
N LEU A 138 -11.99 5.33 5.35
CA LEU A 138 -10.62 4.89 5.60
C LEU A 138 -10.62 3.51 6.25
N SER A 139 -9.77 2.63 5.75
CA SER A 139 -9.34 1.43 6.47
C SER A 139 -8.25 1.83 7.46
N TRP A 140 -8.40 1.42 8.72
CA TRP A 140 -7.53 1.82 9.81
C TRP A 140 -6.57 0.69 10.18
N THR A 141 -5.29 1.02 10.24
CA THR A 141 -4.23 0.08 10.59
C THR A 141 -3.31 0.68 11.64
N VAL A 142 -2.77 -0.17 12.51
CA VAL A 142 -1.75 0.20 13.49
C VAL A 142 -0.50 -0.63 13.25
N ARG A 143 0.65 0.03 13.21
CA ARG A 143 1.96 -0.65 13.18
C ARG A 143 2.78 -0.24 14.40
N TYR A 144 3.22 -1.23 15.18
CA TYR A 144 4.13 -1.00 16.29
C TYR A 144 5.58 -0.94 15.82
N ASP A 145 6.39 -0.13 16.50
CA ASP A 145 7.84 -0.13 16.34
C ASP A 145 8.44 -1.36 17.05
N ALA A 146 9.63 -1.80 16.61
CA ALA A 146 10.24 -3.06 17.06
C ALA A 146 10.57 -3.18 18.56
N GLY A 147 10.43 -2.09 19.33
CA GLY A 147 10.68 -2.08 20.78
C GLY A 147 9.43 -2.16 21.66
N VAL A 148 8.23 -2.12 21.08
CA VAL A 148 6.98 -2.26 21.83
C VAL A 148 6.77 -3.73 22.21
N ASP A 149 6.56 -4.01 23.49
CA ASP A 149 6.11 -5.31 23.96
C ASP A 149 4.65 -5.54 23.53
N THR A 150 4.46 -6.36 22.49
CA THR A 150 3.13 -6.63 21.93
C THR A 150 2.24 -7.49 22.81
N ASP A 151 2.79 -8.12 23.84
CA ASP A 151 2.05 -8.95 24.79
C ASP A 151 1.67 -8.17 26.06
N ALA A 152 2.06 -6.89 26.15
CA ALA A 152 1.75 -6.05 27.30
C ALA A 152 0.24 -5.83 27.46
N ALA A 153 -0.28 -6.10 28.65
CA ALA A 153 -1.72 -6.06 28.95
C ALA A 153 -2.38 -4.69 28.70
N TRP A 154 -1.63 -3.59 28.76
CA TRP A 154 -2.14 -2.23 28.53
C TRP A 154 -2.29 -1.89 27.04
N LEU A 155 -1.62 -2.63 26.15
CA LEU A 155 -1.46 -2.24 24.75
C LEU A 155 -2.77 -2.23 23.95
N PRO A 156 -3.68 -3.20 24.09
CA PRO A 156 -4.94 -3.21 23.33
C PRO A 156 -5.80 -1.97 23.62
N ASP A 157 -6.05 -1.67 24.89
CA ASP A 157 -6.86 -0.51 25.31
C ASP A 157 -6.24 0.79 24.81
N ARG A 158 -4.92 0.94 24.99
CA ARG A 158 -4.20 2.12 24.51
C ARG A 158 -4.28 2.26 23.00
N THR A 159 -4.21 1.16 22.26
CA THR A 159 -4.28 1.18 20.79
C THR A 159 -5.67 1.58 20.31
N ALA A 160 -6.72 1.05 20.94
CA ALA A 160 -8.10 1.40 20.63
C ALA A 160 -8.37 2.90 20.86
N GLU A 161 -7.87 3.47 21.96
CA GLU A 161 -7.95 4.92 22.23
C GLU A 161 -7.30 5.75 21.11
N LEU A 162 -6.10 5.37 20.69
CA LEU A 162 -5.37 6.09 19.64
C LEU A 162 -6.11 6.04 18.29
N VAL A 163 -6.67 4.88 17.94
CA VAL A 163 -7.47 4.72 16.71
C VAL A 163 -8.77 5.53 16.80
N ALA A 164 -9.46 5.51 17.95
CA ALA A 164 -10.68 6.28 18.16
C ALA A 164 -10.42 7.79 18.04
N ALA A 165 -9.34 8.29 18.65
CA ALA A 165 -8.92 9.68 18.53
C ALA A 165 -8.57 10.05 17.08
N ALA A 166 -7.88 9.16 16.36
CA ALA A 166 -7.54 9.37 14.97
C ALA A 166 -8.79 9.49 14.07
N ARG A 167 -9.78 8.60 14.26
CA ARG A 167 -11.06 8.65 13.56
C ARG A 167 -11.82 9.95 13.81
N ALA A 168 -11.98 10.32 15.07
CA ALA A 168 -12.63 11.58 15.45
C ALA A 168 -11.95 12.79 14.81
N SER A 169 -10.61 12.79 14.72
CA SER A 169 -9.85 13.88 14.11
C SER A 169 -10.06 14.02 12.60
N VAL A 170 -10.38 12.93 11.90
CA VAL A 170 -10.69 12.94 10.46
C VAL A 170 -12.12 13.41 10.22
N GLU A 171 -13.07 12.98 11.06
CA GLU A 171 -14.48 13.39 10.98
C GLU A 171 -14.70 14.89 11.23
N GLN A 172 -13.82 15.51 12.01
CA GLN A 172 -13.87 16.94 12.32
C GLN A 172 -13.19 17.83 11.28
N GLN A 173 -12.51 17.26 10.28
CA GLN A 173 -11.91 18.04 9.19
C GLN A 173 -12.98 18.36 8.13
N PRO A 174 -13.20 19.66 7.83
CA PRO A 174 -14.24 20.09 6.89
C PRO A 174 -13.94 19.73 5.43
#